data_AF-A0A543EKX1-F1
#
_entry.id   AF-A0A543EKX1-F1
#
_cell.length_a   1.000
_cell.length_b   1.000
_cell.length_c   1.000
_cell.angle_alpha   90.00
_cell.angle_beta   90.00
_cell.angle_gamma   90.00
#
_symmetry.space_group_name_H-M   'P 1'
#
loop_
_entity.id
_entity.type
_entity.pdbx_description
1 polymer ?
#
loop_
_entity_poly.entity_id
_entity_poly.type
_entity_poly.pdbx_seq_one_letter_code
_entity_poly.pdbx_strand_id
1 'polypeptide(L)'
;MDYNQIILDEKNSLNTLLKDFIVQNKNISDNDDAQKVVNNFITSFSTLLSKTNKCISDCHQKNDFFYSSDLKNDFKATIENYLTTSFTLIDIIDILIEKYNLPPWNINDSSFYIIQKFISSFFSKKEKEKIIIEFNKRNIKTDGFNLKFKKLKTKYLQIQLWVGIPLLILTATIILFAELFIGKAFNGMQLTLTKALLALSISIVGSSLIEGQIETNWSIKKGITIRTIGWAGIFILIYLVNPSNPGDVH
;
A
#
# COMPACT_ATOMS: atom_id res chain seq x y z
N MET A 1 15.37 -8.95 5.31
CA MET A 1 14.61 -8.92 6.57
C MET A 1 13.34 -9.71 6.34
N ASP A 2 13.22 -10.83 7.02
CA ASP A 2 12.05 -11.69 6.97
C ASP A 2 11.00 -11.15 7.94
N TYR A 3 9.97 -10.50 7.39
CA TYR A 3 8.93 -9.86 8.18
C TYR A 3 7.98 -10.88 8.84
N ASN A 4 7.91 -12.11 8.31
CA ASN A 4 7.15 -13.19 8.94
C ASN A 4 7.84 -13.63 10.24
N GLN A 5 9.17 -13.72 10.23
CA GLN A 5 9.95 -14.03 11.42
C GLN A 5 9.71 -13.00 12.54
N ILE A 6 9.66 -11.71 12.19
CA ILE A 6 9.39 -10.64 13.18
C ILE A 6 8.04 -10.85 13.87
N ILE A 7 6.98 -11.18 13.13
CA ILE A 7 5.66 -11.36 13.76
C ILE A 7 5.60 -12.67 14.54
N LEU A 8 6.29 -13.72 14.09
CA LEU A 8 6.44 -14.97 14.84
C LEU A 8 7.19 -14.74 16.16
N ASP A 9 8.24 -13.92 16.13
CA ASP A 9 9.01 -13.52 17.31
C ASP A 9 8.18 -12.65 18.25
N GLU A 10 7.33 -11.76 17.72
CA GLU A 10 6.38 -10.97 18.51
C GLU A 10 5.27 -11.86 19.11
N LYS A 11 4.79 -12.90 18.41
CA LYS A 11 3.90 -13.93 18.96
C LYS A 11 4.59 -14.72 20.08
N ASN A 12 5.85 -15.11 19.88
CA ASN A 12 6.61 -15.80 20.92
C ASN A 12 6.80 -14.89 22.14
N SER A 13 7.07 -13.61 21.93
CA SER A 13 7.11 -12.60 22.99
C SER A 13 5.78 -12.51 23.73
N LEU A 14 4.65 -12.57 23.02
CA LEU A 14 3.31 -12.61 23.61
C LEU A 14 3.08 -13.86 24.47
N ASN A 15 3.50 -15.03 23.98
CA ASN A 15 3.40 -16.28 24.73
C ASN A 15 4.27 -16.27 25.99
N THR A 16 5.45 -15.66 25.93
CA THR A 16 6.32 -15.46 27.09
C THR A 16 5.67 -14.52 28.10
N LEU A 17 5.10 -13.39 27.66
CA LEU A 17 4.35 -12.47 28.52
C LEU A 17 3.18 -13.18 29.24
N LEU A 18 2.48 -14.07 28.54
CA LEU A 18 1.41 -14.91 29.11
C LEU A 18 1.94 -15.84 30.22
N LYS A 19 3.07 -16.49 29.98
CA LYS A 19 3.69 -17.40 30.97
C LYS A 19 4.15 -16.63 32.20
N ASP A 20 4.85 -15.51 32.00
CA ASP A 20 5.36 -14.67 33.09
C ASP A 20 4.20 -14.10 33.92
N PHE A 21 3.12 -13.70 33.26
CA PHE A 21 1.90 -13.25 33.93
C PHE A 21 1.26 -14.35 34.78
N ILE A 22 1.14 -15.59 34.29
CA ILE A 22 0.59 -16.71 35.07
C ILE A 22 1.41 -16.96 36.34
N VAL A 23 2.73 -16.86 36.26
CA VAL A 23 3.62 -17.03 37.41
C VAL A 23 3.43 -15.92 38.43
N GLN A 24 3.35 -14.67 37.98
CA GLN A 24 3.14 -13.51 38.86
C GLN A 24 1.75 -13.53 39.51
N ASN A 25 0.72 -13.92 38.76
CA ASN A 25 -0.67 -13.96 39.23
C ASN A 25 -0.89 -15.01 40.35
N LYS A 26 -0.12 -16.11 40.35
CA LYS A 26 -0.15 -17.10 41.44
C LYS A 26 0.38 -16.58 42.78
N ASN A 27 1.19 -15.52 42.76
CA ASN A 27 1.86 -14.97 43.93
C ASN A 27 1.25 -13.65 44.41
N ILE A 28 0.04 -13.30 43.95
CA ILE A 28 -0.65 -12.07 44.35
C ILE A 28 -1.13 -12.20 45.79
N SER A 29 -0.61 -11.33 46.66
CA SER A 29 -0.93 -11.22 48.08
C SER A 29 -2.07 -10.25 48.39
N ASP A 30 -2.20 -9.16 47.62
CA ASP A 30 -3.20 -8.11 47.83
C ASP A 30 -3.68 -7.47 46.51
N ASN A 31 -4.66 -6.56 46.61
CA ASN A 31 -5.26 -5.89 45.45
C ASN A 31 -4.32 -4.87 44.78
N ASP A 32 -3.37 -4.27 45.51
CA ASP A 32 -2.42 -3.30 44.95
C ASP A 32 -1.37 -4.01 44.07
N ASP A 33 -0.91 -5.17 44.50
CA ASP A 33 -0.05 -6.05 43.73
C ASP A 33 -0.80 -6.62 42.51
N ALA A 34 -2.09 -6.97 42.67
CA ALA A 34 -2.93 -7.37 41.54
C ALA A 34 -3.04 -6.27 40.48
N GLN A 35 -3.28 -5.02 40.92
CA GLN A 35 -3.38 -3.88 40.02
C GLN A 35 -2.06 -3.62 39.27
N LYS A 36 -0.90 -3.70 39.95
CA LYS A 36 0.41 -3.56 39.30
C LYS A 36 0.64 -4.63 38.23
N VAL A 37 0.37 -5.89 38.56
CA VAL A 37 0.59 -7.02 37.64
C VAL A 37 -0.32 -6.91 36.42
N VAL A 38 -1.61 -6.57 36.61
CA VAL A 38 -2.56 -6.35 35.51
C VAL A 38 -2.15 -5.14 34.65
N ASN A 39 -1.75 -4.01 35.26
CA ASN A 39 -1.30 -2.82 34.51
C ASN A 39 -0.03 -3.08 33.69
N ASN A 40 0.94 -3.81 34.25
CA ASN A 40 2.15 -4.21 33.53
C ASN A 40 1.82 -5.09 32.33
N PHE A 41 0.86 -6.00 32.50
CA PHE A 41 0.38 -6.86 31.43
C PHE A 41 -0.31 -6.07 30.30
N ILE A 42 -1.23 -5.17 30.66
CA ILE A 42 -1.90 -4.25 29.72
C ILE A 42 -0.87 -3.40 28.95
N THR A 43 0.14 -2.88 29.64
CA THR A 43 1.21 -2.06 29.03
C THR A 43 2.04 -2.86 28.04
N SER A 44 2.40 -4.09 28.39
CA SER A 44 3.16 -4.99 27.54
C SER A 44 2.37 -5.40 26.30
N PHE A 45 1.08 -5.74 26.48
CA PHE A 45 0.16 -6.02 25.38
C PHE A 45 0.00 -4.83 24.43
N SER A 46 -0.16 -3.62 24.97
CA SER A 46 -0.28 -2.39 24.18
C SER A 46 1.00 -2.10 23.38
N THR A 47 2.17 -2.35 23.97
CA THR A 47 3.47 -2.18 23.31
C THR A 47 3.62 -3.16 22.14
N LEU A 48 3.28 -4.43 22.36
CA LEU A 48 3.29 -5.45 21.32
C LEU A 48 2.38 -5.06 20.15
N LEU A 49 1.16 -4.64 20.45
CA LEU A 49 0.18 -4.22 19.45
C LEU A 49 0.69 -3.06 18.59
N SER A 50 1.32 -2.07 19.22
CA SER A 50 1.95 -0.95 18.52
C SER A 50 3.07 -1.41 17.58
N LYS A 51 3.93 -2.33 18.03
CA LYS A 51 4.98 -2.93 17.18
C LYS A 51 4.40 -3.71 16.01
N THR A 52 3.35 -4.49 16.23
CA THR A 52 2.65 -5.24 15.17
C THR A 52 2.08 -4.30 14.11
N ASN A 53 1.39 -3.22 14.53
CA ASN A 53 0.89 -2.21 13.61
C ASN A 53 2.00 -1.57 12.79
N LYS A 54 3.12 -1.21 13.43
CA LYS A 54 4.28 -0.64 12.75
C LYS A 54 4.87 -1.63 11.75
N CYS A 55 5.03 -2.91 12.13
CA CYS A 55 5.53 -3.96 11.24
C CYS A 55 4.67 -4.13 9.99
N ILE A 56 3.33 -4.19 10.13
CA ILE A 56 2.40 -4.29 9.00
C ILE A 56 2.53 -3.06 8.09
N SER A 57 2.58 -1.86 8.67
CA SER A 57 2.73 -0.61 7.92
C SER A 57 4.05 -0.55 7.15
N ASP A 58 5.18 -0.83 7.81
CA ASP A 58 6.52 -0.78 7.22
C ASP A 58 6.68 -1.86 6.13
N CYS A 59 6.13 -3.05 6.35
CA CYS A 59 6.14 -4.12 5.36
C CYS A 59 5.32 -3.75 4.12
N HIS A 60 4.13 -3.17 4.31
CA HIS A 60 3.33 -2.65 3.20
C HIS A 60 4.09 -1.59 2.42
N GLN A 61 4.68 -0.60 3.10
CA GLN A 61 5.45 0.48 2.48
C GLN A 61 6.62 -0.02 1.63
N LYS A 62 7.27 -1.11 2.05
CA LYS A 62 8.44 -1.65 1.36
C LYS A 62 8.10 -2.59 0.22
N ASN A 63 7.18 -3.53 0.43
CA ASN A 63 6.96 -4.67 -0.46
C ASN A 63 5.63 -4.63 -1.20
N ASP A 64 4.73 -3.72 -0.83
CA ASP A 64 3.35 -3.59 -1.29
C ASP A 64 2.59 -4.94 -1.35
N PHE A 65 1.76 -5.19 -0.33
CA PHE A 65 0.87 -6.34 -0.24
C PHE A 65 -0.03 -6.57 -1.46
N PHE A 66 -0.30 -5.56 -2.30
CA PHE A 66 -1.09 -5.75 -3.52
C PHE A 66 -0.35 -6.52 -4.62
N TYR A 67 0.99 -6.52 -4.62
CA TYR A 67 1.81 -7.14 -5.66
C TYR A 67 2.48 -8.44 -5.21
N SER A 68 2.64 -8.65 -3.91
CA SER A 68 3.25 -9.85 -3.35
C SER A 68 2.16 -10.76 -2.77
N SER A 69 1.57 -11.62 -3.61
CA SER A 69 0.44 -12.49 -3.23
C SER A 69 0.77 -13.42 -2.06
N ASP A 70 1.97 -13.97 -2.07
CA ASP A 70 2.42 -14.96 -1.08
C ASP A 70 2.61 -14.27 0.27
N LEU A 71 3.35 -13.16 0.27
CA LEU A 71 3.57 -12.33 1.46
C LEU A 71 2.25 -11.79 2.04
N LYS A 72 1.29 -11.43 1.19
CA LYS A 72 -0.07 -11.06 1.62
C LYS A 72 -0.80 -12.23 2.29
N ASN A 73 -0.72 -13.43 1.72
CA ASN A 73 -1.39 -14.62 2.26
C ASN A 73 -0.76 -15.07 3.59
N ASP A 74 0.57 -15.01 3.71
CA ASP A 74 1.28 -15.29 4.95
C ASP A 74 0.89 -14.31 6.06
N PHE A 75 0.85 -13.01 5.74
CA PHE A 75 0.38 -11.99 6.68
C PHE A 75 -1.07 -12.17 7.06
N LYS A 76 -1.93 -12.61 6.13
CA LYS A 76 -3.34 -12.91 6.41
C LYS A 76 -3.46 -13.99 7.48
N ALA A 77 -2.81 -15.13 7.28
CA ALA A 77 -2.82 -16.24 8.26
C ALA A 77 -2.19 -15.84 9.60
N THR A 78 -1.14 -15.02 9.55
CA THR A 78 -0.46 -14.53 10.75
C THR A 78 -1.35 -13.60 11.56
N ILE A 79 -2.06 -12.67 10.91
CA ILE A 79 -3.00 -11.74 11.56
C ILE A 79 -4.20 -12.49 12.16
N GLU A 80 -4.73 -13.52 11.47
CA GLU A 80 -5.82 -14.36 12.02
C GLU A 80 -5.40 -15.03 13.34
N ASN A 81 -4.20 -15.64 13.36
CA ASN A 81 -3.65 -16.26 14.55
C ASN A 81 -3.35 -15.25 15.67
N TYR A 82 -2.79 -14.09 15.31
CA TYR A 82 -2.50 -13.01 16.24
C TYR A 82 -3.78 -12.50 16.90
N LEU A 83 -4.82 -12.20 16.11
CA LEU A 83 -6.11 -11.72 16.62
C LEU A 83 -6.77 -12.71 17.57
N THR A 84 -6.76 -14.01 17.24
CA THR A 84 -7.31 -15.06 18.12
C THR A 84 -6.64 -15.03 19.49
N THR A 85 -5.31 -14.86 19.50
CA THR A 85 -4.54 -14.77 20.74
C THR A 85 -4.83 -13.45 21.47
N SER A 86 -4.86 -12.33 20.76
CA SER A 86 -5.19 -11.00 21.31
C SER A 86 -6.57 -10.96 21.95
N PHE A 87 -7.59 -11.55 21.33
CA PHE A 87 -8.94 -11.61 21.91
C PHE A 87 -8.98 -12.43 23.19
N THR A 88 -8.30 -13.58 23.19
CA THR A 88 -8.17 -14.40 24.40
C THR A 88 -7.52 -13.62 25.54
N LEU A 89 -6.52 -12.79 25.23
CA LEU A 89 -5.85 -11.96 26.22
C LEU A 89 -6.73 -10.87 26.79
N ILE A 90 -7.53 -10.22 25.93
CA ILE A 90 -8.50 -9.21 26.36
C ILE A 90 -9.52 -9.84 27.32
N ASP A 91 -10.06 -11.01 26.94
CA ASP A 91 -11.00 -11.75 27.79
C ASP A 91 -10.37 -12.11 29.15
N ILE A 92 -9.09 -12.51 29.17
CA ILE A 92 -8.36 -12.80 30.41
C ILE A 92 -8.20 -11.53 31.26
N ILE A 93 -7.84 -10.40 30.66
CA ILE A 93 -7.70 -9.12 31.38
C ILE A 93 -9.03 -8.73 32.02
N ASP A 94 -10.14 -8.86 31.30
CA ASP A 94 -11.47 -8.52 31.81
C ASP A 94 -11.85 -9.41 33.01
N ILE A 95 -11.61 -10.71 32.93
CA ILE A 95 -11.84 -11.65 34.03
C ILE A 95 -11.02 -11.28 35.28
N LEU A 96 -9.78 -10.82 35.08
CA LEU A 96 -8.91 -10.43 36.19
C LEU A 96 -9.35 -9.13 36.84
N ILE A 97 -9.76 -8.15 36.02
CA ILE A 97 -10.31 -6.89 36.50
C ILE A 97 -11.53 -7.16 37.36
N GLU A 98 -12.43 -8.04 36.91
CA GLU A 98 -13.61 -8.45 37.68
C GLU A 98 -13.23 -9.19 38.98
N LYS A 99 -12.33 -10.18 38.89
CA LYS A 99 -11.89 -11.01 40.03
C LYS A 99 -11.29 -10.17 41.17
N TYR A 100 -10.47 -9.17 40.83
CA TYR A 100 -9.77 -8.33 41.81
C TYR A 100 -10.49 -7.00 42.06
N ASN A 101 -11.69 -6.80 41.51
CA ASN A 101 -12.49 -5.57 41.61
C ASN A 101 -11.68 -4.31 41.25
N LEU A 102 -10.92 -4.39 40.16
CA LEU A 102 -10.05 -3.33 39.67
C LEU A 102 -10.82 -2.32 38.79
N PRO A 103 -10.28 -1.11 38.55
CA PRO A 103 -10.87 -0.17 37.61
C PRO A 103 -11.01 -0.79 36.20
N PRO A 104 -12.12 -0.51 35.49
CA PRO A 104 -12.32 -0.99 34.14
C PRO A 104 -11.26 -0.41 33.21
N TRP A 105 -10.72 -1.25 32.33
CA TRP A 105 -9.79 -0.82 31.29
C TRP A 105 -10.51 -0.65 29.96
N ASN A 106 -9.91 0.13 29.07
CA ASN A 106 -10.35 0.26 27.69
C ASN A 106 -9.16 0.23 26.76
N ILE A 107 -9.34 -0.44 25.63
CA ILE A 107 -8.37 -0.44 24.54
C ILE A 107 -8.46 0.90 23.83
N ASN A 108 -7.32 1.60 23.71
CA ASN A 108 -7.25 2.86 22.98
C ASN A 108 -7.74 2.69 21.53
N ASP A 109 -8.48 3.66 21.02
CA ASP A 109 -9.15 3.65 19.70
C ASP A 109 -8.21 3.37 18.53
N SER A 110 -6.95 3.79 18.65
CA SER A 110 -5.92 3.64 17.61
C SER A 110 -5.20 2.29 17.62
N SER A 111 -5.41 1.50 18.68
CA SER A 111 -4.68 0.26 18.98
C SER A 111 -4.76 -0.77 17.85
N PHE A 112 -5.94 -0.98 17.25
CA PHE A 112 -6.10 -1.99 16.19
C PHE A 112 -6.19 -1.38 14.78
N TYR A 113 -5.97 -0.08 14.63
CA TYR A 113 -6.35 0.66 13.42
C TYR A 113 -5.68 0.13 12.14
N ILE A 114 -4.38 -0.18 12.18
CA ILE A 114 -3.64 -0.70 11.01
C ILE A 114 -4.05 -2.15 10.71
N ILE A 115 -4.24 -2.98 11.74
CA ILE A 115 -4.75 -4.36 11.58
C ILE A 115 -6.14 -4.35 10.93
N GLN A 116 -7.05 -3.51 11.42
CA GLN A 116 -8.40 -3.37 10.84
C GLN A 116 -8.35 -2.91 9.37
N LYS A 117 -7.47 -1.96 9.07
CA LYS A 117 -7.23 -1.49 7.69
C LYS A 117 -6.67 -2.62 6.80
N PHE A 118 -5.78 -3.46 7.32
CA PHE A 118 -5.28 -4.65 6.61
C PHE A 118 -6.43 -5.60 6.27
N ILE A 119 -7.24 -5.94 7.26
CA ILE A 119 -8.36 -6.87 7.11
C ILE A 119 -9.36 -6.33 6.09
N SER A 120 -9.72 -5.05 6.20
CA SER A 120 -10.63 -4.40 5.25
C SER A 120 -10.12 -4.40 3.80
N SER A 121 -8.81 -4.50 3.61
CA SER A 121 -8.18 -4.47 2.29
C SER A 121 -8.03 -5.84 1.66
N PHE A 122 -7.71 -6.87 2.46
CA PHE A 122 -7.20 -8.14 1.93
C PHE A 122 -8.04 -9.37 2.32
N PHE A 123 -8.95 -9.26 3.28
CA PHE A 123 -9.83 -10.36 3.65
C PHE A 123 -11.11 -10.37 2.81
N SER A 124 -11.71 -11.54 2.67
CA SER A 124 -13.04 -11.65 2.05
C SER A 124 -14.11 -10.98 2.93
N LYS A 125 -15.24 -10.62 2.33
CA LYS A 125 -16.37 -9.99 3.04
C LYS A 125 -16.82 -10.83 4.24
N LYS A 126 -16.96 -12.15 4.06
CA LYS A 126 -17.39 -13.07 5.13
C LYS A 126 -16.38 -13.15 6.28
N GLU A 127 -15.08 -13.22 5.98
CA GLU A 127 -14.05 -13.28 7.03
C GLU A 127 -13.98 -11.95 7.81
N LYS A 128 -14.05 -10.81 7.10
CA LYS A 128 -14.12 -9.49 7.70
C LYS A 128 -15.31 -9.37 8.66
N GLU A 129 -16.50 -9.81 8.25
CA GLU A 129 -17.70 -9.77 9.09
C GLU A 129 -17.54 -10.58 10.38
N LYS A 130 -16.97 -11.78 10.30
CA LYS A 130 -16.66 -12.59 11.49
C LYS A 130 -15.76 -11.85 12.47
N ILE A 131 -14.71 -11.19 11.97
CA ILE A 131 -13.79 -10.45 12.83
C ILE A 131 -14.48 -9.22 13.44
N ILE A 132 -15.29 -8.47 12.68
CA ILE A 132 -16.04 -7.31 13.20
C ILE A 132 -16.95 -7.72 14.37
N ILE A 133 -17.60 -8.89 14.29
CA ILE A 133 -18.44 -9.41 15.37
C ILE A 133 -17.61 -9.59 16.66
N GLU A 134 -16.41 -10.19 16.56
CA GLU A 134 -15.52 -10.38 17.72
C GLU A 134 -15.01 -9.06 18.32
N PHE A 135 -14.77 -8.04 17.49
CA PHE A 135 -14.43 -6.68 17.95
C PHE A 135 -15.60 -6.03 18.70
N ASN A 136 -16.81 -6.09 18.13
CA ASN A 136 -18.01 -5.51 18.75
C ASN A 136 -18.35 -6.20 20.07
N LYS A 137 -18.19 -7.53 20.15
CA LYS A 137 -18.43 -8.31 21.38
C LYS A 137 -17.58 -7.80 22.56
N ARG A 138 -16.38 -7.29 22.28
CA ARG A 138 -15.40 -6.81 23.27
C ARG A 138 -15.34 -5.29 23.36
N ASN A 139 -16.35 -4.59 22.83
CA ASN A 139 -16.40 -3.12 22.80
C ASN A 139 -15.14 -2.44 22.21
N ILE A 140 -14.46 -3.09 21.27
CA ILE A 140 -13.30 -2.53 20.60
C ILE A 140 -13.78 -1.69 19.42
N LYS A 141 -13.33 -0.44 19.31
CA LYS A 141 -13.73 0.45 18.20
C LYS A 141 -13.34 -0.12 16.84
N THR A 142 -14.22 0.05 15.86
CA THR A 142 -14.14 -0.56 14.53
C THR A 142 -13.82 0.44 13.40
N ASP A 143 -13.43 1.67 13.73
CA ASP A 143 -13.27 2.77 12.75
C ASP A 143 -12.25 2.46 11.65
N GLY A 144 -11.22 1.66 11.97
CA GLY A 144 -10.20 1.24 11.00
C GLY A 144 -10.74 0.34 9.89
N PHE A 145 -11.87 -0.34 10.07
CA PHE A 145 -12.49 -1.18 9.03
C PHE A 145 -13.12 -0.36 7.89
N ASN A 146 -13.33 0.94 8.08
CA ASN A 146 -13.80 1.85 7.04
C ASN A 146 -12.68 2.26 6.07
N LEU A 147 -11.43 1.93 6.40
CA LEU A 147 -10.26 2.34 5.64
C LEU A 147 -9.64 1.15 4.91
N LYS A 148 -8.95 1.45 3.82
CA LYS A 148 -8.20 0.46 3.04
C LYS A 148 -6.79 0.94 2.77
N PHE A 149 -5.86 0.00 2.63
CA PHE A 149 -4.54 0.26 2.10
C PHE A 149 -4.64 0.79 0.67
N LYS A 150 -3.77 1.75 0.36
CA LYS A 150 -3.63 2.31 -0.97
C LYS A 150 -2.48 1.60 -1.65
N LYS A 151 -2.62 1.28 -2.94
CA LYS A 151 -1.51 0.75 -3.75
C LYS A 151 -0.36 1.75 -3.78
N LEU A 152 0.86 1.28 -3.63
CA LEU A 152 2.06 2.12 -3.69
C LEU A 152 2.49 2.25 -5.15
N LYS A 153 2.39 3.47 -5.69
CA LYS A 153 2.69 3.77 -7.11
C LYS A 153 4.18 3.80 -7.44
N THR A 154 5.05 3.86 -6.44
CA THR A 154 6.49 4.14 -6.58
C THR A 154 7.23 3.13 -7.46
N LYS A 155 6.86 1.84 -7.42
CA LYS A 155 7.50 0.80 -8.24
C LYS A 155 7.20 0.95 -9.75
N TYR A 156 5.99 1.35 -10.12
CA TYR A 156 5.62 1.57 -11.53
C TYR A 156 6.21 2.86 -12.07
N LEU A 157 6.25 3.91 -11.25
CA LEU A 157 6.84 5.19 -11.60
C LEU A 157 8.34 5.03 -11.93
N GLN A 158 9.07 4.26 -11.13
CA GLN A 158 10.49 3.97 -11.39
C GLN A 158 10.70 3.17 -12.67
N ILE A 159 9.93 2.11 -12.91
CA ILE A 159 10.03 1.31 -14.15
C ILE A 159 9.68 2.14 -15.39
N GLN A 160 8.62 2.96 -15.31
CA GLN A 160 8.19 3.85 -16.39
C GLN A 160 9.26 4.90 -16.72
N LEU A 161 9.93 5.46 -15.70
CA LEU A 161 11.05 6.39 -15.91
C LEU A 161 12.28 5.66 -16.48
N TRP A 162 12.59 4.47 -15.98
CA TRP A 162 13.77 3.69 -16.40
C TRP A 162 13.68 3.18 -17.84
N VAL A 163 12.47 2.89 -18.33
CA VAL A 163 12.23 2.53 -19.73
C VAL A 163 11.97 3.77 -20.60
N GLY A 164 11.19 4.72 -20.08
CA GLY A 164 10.74 5.90 -20.82
C GLY A 164 11.86 6.87 -21.16
N ILE A 165 12.78 7.15 -20.22
CA ILE A 165 13.88 8.11 -20.45
C ILE A 165 14.86 7.60 -21.51
N PRO A 166 15.39 6.35 -21.44
CA PRO A 166 16.25 5.84 -22.50
C PRO A 166 15.56 5.76 -23.86
N LEU A 167 14.28 5.39 -23.91
CA LEU A 167 13.52 5.37 -25.15
C LEU A 167 13.34 6.78 -25.74
N LEU A 168 13.11 7.80 -24.90
CA LEU A 168 13.00 9.19 -25.31
C LEU A 168 14.34 9.71 -25.87
N ILE A 169 15.45 9.40 -25.20
CA ILE A 169 16.79 9.77 -25.68
C ILE A 169 17.08 9.08 -27.02
N LEU A 170 16.86 7.77 -27.13
CA LEU A 170 17.07 7.00 -28.36
C LEU A 170 16.26 7.57 -29.53
N THR A 171 14.97 7.83 -29.31
CA THR A 171 14.08 8.39 -30.34
C THR A 171 14.49 9.79 -30.76
N ALA A 172 14.92 10.65 -29.83
CA ALA A 172 15.46 11.97 -30.15
C ALA A 172 16.77 11.88 -30.95
N THR A 173 17.68 10.97 -30.59
CA THR A 173 18.92 10.73 -31.33
C THR A 173 18.67 10.23 -32.75
N ILE A 174 17.71 9.31 -32.93
CA ILE A 174 17.30 8.83 -34.26
C ILE A 174 16.78 10.00 -35.11
N ILE A 175 15.93 10.87 -34.56
CA ILE A 175 15.43 12.03 -35.31
C ILE A 175 16.55 12.97 -35.73
N LEU A 176 17.48 13.28 -34.82
CA LEU A 176 18.52 14.29 -35.07
C LEU A 176 19.65 13.79 -35.99
N PHE A 177 19.96 12.50 -35.96
CA PHE A 177 21.18 11.98 -36.61
C PHE A 177 20.93 10.91 -37.68
N ALA A 178 19.77 10.29 -37.75
CA ALA A 178 19.58 9.19 -38.70
C ALA A 178 19.67 9.63 -40.16
N GLU A 179 19.22 10.83 -40.52
CA GLU A 179 19.36 11.33 -41.90
C GLU A 179 20.83 11.56 -42.27
N LEU A 180 21.66 12.01 -41.31
CA LEU A 180 23.11 12.12 -41.48
C LEU A 180 23.79 10.76 -41.65
N PHE A 181 23.32 9.72 -40.96
CA PHE A 181 23.88 8.37 -41.04
C PHE A 181 23.38 7.55 -42.25
N ILE A 182 22.13 7.76 -42.66
CA ILE A 182 21.50 7.06 -43.79
C ILE A 182 21.87 7.74 -45.12
N GLY A 183 22.28 9.00 -45.09
CA GLY A 183 22.63 9.78 -46.28
C GLY A 183 21.46 10.07 -47.21
N LYS A 184 20.23 9.85 -46.73
CA LYS A 184 18.96 10.11 -47.40
C LYS A 184 17.92 10.58 -46.37
N ALA A 185 16.99 11.42 -46.81
CA ALA A 185 15.86 11.85 -46.00
C ALA A 185 14.98 10.65 -45.61
N PHE A 186 14.28 10.77 -44.48
CA PHE A 186 13.34 9.74 -44.07
C PHE A 186 12.19 9.58 -45.06
N ASN A 187 11.86 8.33 -45.41
CA ASN A 187 10.63 8.05 -46.14
C ASN A 187 9.40 8.30 -45.23
N GLY A 188 8.24 8.62 -45.80
CA GLY A 188 7.00 8.94 -45.08
C GLY A 188 6.59 7.89 -44.03
N MET A 189 6.86 6.61 -44.29
CA MET A 189 6.63 5.54 -43.30
C MET A 189 7.61 5.60 -42.12
N GLN A 190 8.89 5.86 -42.37
CA GLN A 190 9.92 5.99 -41.34
C GLN A 190 9.69 7.24 -40.48
N LEU A 191 9.28 8.34 -41.11
CA LEU A 191 8.90 9.57 -40.42
C LEU A 191 7.69 9.35 -39.51
N THR A 192 6.67 8.63 -40.00
CA THR A 192 5.46 8.32 -39.22
C THR A 192 5.76 7.44 -38.01
N LEU A 193 6.58 6.40 -38.19
CA LEU A 193 7.00 5.52 -37.11
C LEU A 193 7.78 6.29 -36.04
N THR A 194 8.73 7.12 -36.47
CA THR A 194 9.59 7.88 -35.56
C THR A 194 8.79 8.91 -34.76
N LYS A 195 7.84 9.61 -35.39
CA LYS A 195 6.93 10.54 -34.70
C LYS A 195 6.01 9.82 -33.72
N ALA A 196 5.49 8.63 -34.07
CA ALA A 196 4.69 7.82 -33.15
C ALA A 196 5.51 7.36 -31.93
N LEU A 197 6.77 6.93 -32.15
CA LEU A 197 7.68 6.54 -31.08
C LEU A 197 8.04 7.71 -30.16
N LEU A 198 8.26 8.90 -30.71
CA LEU A 198 8.48 10.13 -29.93
C LEU A 198 7.25 10.50 -29.09
N ALA A 199 6.05 10.48 -29.69
CA ALA A 199 4.81 10.78 -28.97
C ALA A 199 4.59 9.78 -27.82
N LEU A 200 4.90 8.50 -28.05
CA LEU A 200 4.78 7.43 -27.06
C LEU A 200 5.79 7.59 -25.93
N SER A 201 7.05 7.91 -26.23
CA SER A 201 8.09 8.12 -25.21
C SER A 201 7.79 9.35 -24.34
N ILE A 202 7.34 10.45 -24.95
CA ILE A 202 6.87 11.65 -24.22
C ILE A 202 5.67 11.33 -23.33
N SER A 203 4.72 10.52 -23.81
CA SER A 203 3.57 10.12 -23.00
C SER A 203 3.95 9.25 -21.80
N ILE A 204 4.90 8.32 -21.96
CA ILE A 204 5.37 7.46 -20.87
C ILE A 204 6.09 8.30 -19.81
N VAL A 205 7.03 9.16 -20.23
CA VAL A 205 7.79 10.04 -19.32
C VAL A 205 6.88 11.07 -18.67
N GLY A 206 5.97 11.66 -19.43
CA GLY A 206 4.97 12.58 -18.92
C GLY A 206 4.06 11.96 -17.87
N SER A 207 3.55 10.75 -18.14
CA SER A 207 2.68 10.02 -17.20
C SER A 207 3.33 9.64 -15.89
N SER A 208 4.67 9.54 -15.88
CA SER A 208 5.44 9.24 -14.69
C SER A 208 5.93 10.49 -13.94
N LEU A 209 5.98 11.67 -14.58
CA LEU A 209 6.44 12.92 -13.95
C LEU A 209 5.32 13.87 -13.50
N ILE A 210 4.19 13.92 -14.22
CA ILE A 210 3.08 14.82 -13.88
C ILE A 210 1.92 14.01 -13.34
N GLU A 211 1.68 14.13 -12.04
CA GLU A 211 0.56 13.48 -11.35
C GLU A 211 -0.77 14.16 -11.69
N GLY A 212 -1.74 13.37 -12.16
CA GLY A 212 -3.12 13.80 -12.32
C GLY A 212 -3.67 13.62 -13.73
N GLN A 213 -4.94 14.00 -13.89
CA GLN A 213 -5.54 14.14 -15.21
C GLN A 213 -5.14 15.51 -15.75
N ILE A 214 -4.26 15.52 -16.73
CA ILE A 214 -4.01 16.74 -17.50
C ILE A 214 -5.19 16.89 -18.45
N GLU A 215 -5.97 17.94 -18.23
CA GLU A 215 -6.97 18.39 -19.18
C GLU A 215 -6.32 19.40 -20.11
N THR A 216 -6.15 19.00 -21.38
CA THR A 216 -5.72 19.92 -22.42
C THR A 216 -6.89 20.22 -23.33
N ASN A 217 -7.19 21.52 -23.49
CA ASN A 217 -8.15 22.02 -24.47
C ASN A 217 -7.35 22.69 -25.59
N TRP A 218 -7.34 22.08 -26.77
CA TRP A 218 -6.58 22.61 -27.90
C TRP A 218 -7.46 22.83 -29.13
N SER A 219 -7.23 23.94 -29.84
CA SER A 219 -7.98 24.35 -31.03
C SER A 219 -7.07 24.35 -32.25
N ILE A 220 -7.26 23.39 -33.16
CA ILE A 220 -6.38 23.18 -34.33
C ILE A 220 -6.77 24.08 -35.52
N LYS A 221 -8.07 24.41 -35.69
CA LYS A 221 -8.63 25.39 -36.64
C LYS A 221 -9.96 25.93 -36.10
N LYS A 222 -10.45 27.08 -36.61
CA LYS A 222 -11.76 27.66 -36.26
C LYS A 222 -12.84 26.56 -36.32
N GLY A 223 -13.29 26.09 -35.15
CA GLY A 223 -14.41 25.14 -35.00
C GLY A 223 -14.08 23.75 -34.43
N ILE A 224 -12.81 23.34 -34.29
CA ILE A 224 -12.47 22.02 -33.72
C ILE A 224 -11.67 22.19 -32.44
N THR A 225 -12.31 21.93 -31.30
CA THR A 225 -11.67 21.86 -29.98
C THR A 225 -11.55 20.41 -29.57
N ILE A 226 -10.32 19.93 -29.40
CA ILE A 226 -10.03 18.59 -28.88
C ILE A 226 -9.79 18.73 -27.38
N ARG A 227 -10.61 18.05 -26.58
CA ARG A 227 -10.42 17.89 -25.15
C ARG A 227 -9.82 16.52 -24.89
N THR A 228 -8.65 16.48 -24.29
CA THR A 228 -7.97 15.24 -23.94
C THR A 228 -7.71 15.19 -22.45
N ILE A 229 -8.07 14.06 -21.86
CA ILE A 229 -7.97 13.81 -20.43
C ILE A 229 -6.94 12.70 -20.25
N GLY A 230 -5.80 13.06 -19.66
CA GLY A 230 -4.71 12.12 -19.38
C GLY A 230 -3.77 11.86 -20.56
N TRP A 231 -2.71 11.11 -20.26
CA TRP A 231 -1.53 11.01 -21.12
C TRP A 231 -1.75 10.24 -22.42
N ALA A 232 -2.64 9.26 -22.46
CA ALA A 232 -3.06 8.60 -23.70
C ALA A 232 -3.72 9.58 -24.68
N GLY A 233 -4.43 10.59 -24.18
CA GLY A 233 -4.98 11.66 -25.00
C GLY A 233 -3.89 12.60 -25.52
N ILE A 234 -2.92 12.94 -24.67
CA ILE A 234 -1.76 13.75 -25.07
C ILE A 234 -0.94 13.04 -26.16
N PHE A 235 -0.78 11.72 -26.10
CA PHE A 235 -0.18 10.92 -27.18
C PHE A 235 -0.89 11.15 -28.52
N ILE A 236 -2.22 11.00 -28.54
CA ILE A 236 -3.04 11.19 -29.74
C ILE A 236 -2.91 12.63 -30.26
N LEU A 237 -2.89 13.62 -29.38
CA LEU A 237 -2.68 15.02 -29.76
C LEU A 237 -1.31 15.28 -30.38
N ILE A 238 -0.23 14.84 -29.73
CA ILE A 238 1.14 15.02 -30.24
C ILE A 238 1.26 14.36 -31.62
N TYR A 239 0.69 13.17 -31.78
CA TYR A 239 0.67 12.46 -33.05
C TYR A 239 -0.11 13.21 -34.14
N LEU A 240 -1.31 13.72 -33.82
CA LEU A 240 -2.19 14.38 -34.79
C LEU A 240 -1.77 15.81 -35.16
N VAL A 241 -0.99 16.50 -34.35
CA VAL A 241 -0.55 17.88 -34.65
C VAL A 241 0.68 17.93 -35.55
N ASN A 242 1.46 16.86 -35.60
CA ASN A 242 2.57 16.75 -36.55
C ASN A 242 2.36 15.57 -37.50
N PRO A 243 1.27 15.54 -38.28
CA PRO A 243 1.05 14.45 -39.23
C PRO A 243 2.20 14.43 -40.23
N SER A 244 2.67 13.24 -40.59
CA SER A 244 3.64 13.08 -41.67
C SER A 244 3.03 13.60 -42.95
N ASN A 245 3.56 14.70 -43.49
CA ASN A 245 3.02 15.25 -44.72
C ASN A 245 3.54 14.40 -45.89
N PRO A 246 2.69 13.94 -46.83
CA PRO A 246 3.14 13.18 -47.99
C PRO A 246 4.14 13.93 -48.89
N GLY A 247 4.25 15.26 -48.72
CA GLY A 247 5.20 16.13 -49.42
C GLY A 247 6.54 16.34 -48.71
N ASP A 248 6.76 15.79 -47.52
CA ASP A 248 8.06 15.81 -46.83
C ASP A 248 8.99 14.67 -47.32
N VAL A 249 8.59 13.98 -48.39
CA VAL A 249 9.35 12.90 -49.03
C VAL A 249 10.15 13.51 -50.18
N HIS A 250 11.47 13.61 -50.01
CA HIS A 250 12.44 13.84 -51.09
C HIS A 250 13.22 12.56 -51.37
#